data_AF-C1LM89-F1
#
_entry.id   AF-C1LM89-F1
#
_cell.length_a   1.000
_cell.length_b   1.000
_cell.length_c   1.000
_cell.angle_alpha   90.00
_cell.angle_beta   90.00
_cell.angle_gamma   90.00
#
_symmetry.space_group_name_H-M   'P 1'
#
loop_
_entity.id
_entity.type
_entity.pdbx_description
1 polymer ?
#
loop_
_entity_poly.entity_id
_entity_poly.type
_entity_poly.pdbx_seq_one_letter_code
_entity_poly.pdbx_strand_id
1 'polypeptide(L)' 'MSSIGSGYDLTASQFSRGGNVFQIEYACKAVENSGQEIVLLISYL' A
#
# COMPACT_ATOMS: atom_id res chain seq x y z
N MET A 1 -14.42 -4.12 -0.33
CA MET A 1 -14.00 -2.72 -0.58
C MET A 1 -14.69 -1.80 0.41
N SER A 2 -14.04 -1.55 1.55
CA SER A 2 -14.55 -0.66 2.60
C SER A 2 -14.38 0.79 2.14
N SER A 3 -15.47 1.56 2.13
CA SER A 3 -15.46 3.04 2.13
C SER A 3 -14.66 3.75 1.00
N ILE A 4 -14.58 3.18 -0.20
CA ILE A 4 -14.06 3.91 -1.38
C ILE A 4 -15.04 5.05 -1.69
N GLY A 5 -14.57 6.31 -1.67
CA GLY A 5 -15.37 7.48 -2.06
C GLY A 5 -16.10 8.22 -0.95
N SER A 6 -15.85 7.93 0.33
CA SER A 6 -16.36 8.75 1.46
C SER A 6 -15.39 9.85 1.92
N GLY A 7 -14.27 10.04 1.21
CA GLY A 7 -13.25 11.06 1.50
C GLY A 7 -12.10 10.61 2.40
N TYR A 8 -12.22 9.47 3.09
CA TYR A 8 -11.17 8.91 3.96
C TYR A 8 -9.92 8.43 3.22
N ASP A 9 -9.97 8.38 1.90
CA ASP A 9 -8.91 7.90 1.03
C ASP A 9 -8.19 9.04 0.28
N LEU A 10 -8.52 10.31 0.57
CA LEU A 10 -7.92 11.46 -0.11
C LEU A 10 -6.54 11.85 0.43
N THR A 11 -6.21 11.50 1.67
CA THR A 11 -4.92 11.81 2.31
C THR A 11 -4.43 10.65 3.16
N ALA A 12 -3.11 10.52 3.28
CA ALA A 12 -2.46 9.53 4.13
C ALA A 12 -2.57 9.85 5.63
N SER A 13 -2.94 11.08 5.99
CA SER A 13 -3.11 11.51 7.39
C SER A 13 -4.50 11.21 7.96
N GLN A 14 -5.36 10.51 7.22
CA GLN A 14 -6.75 10.25 7.61
C GLN A 14 -7.02 8.76 7.80
N PHE A 15 -7.56 8.43 8.97
CA PHE A 15 -7.98 7.08 9.31
C PHE A 15 -9.42 6.82 8.90
N SER A 16 -9.69 5.62 8.39
CA SER A 16 -11.03 5.11 8.15
C SER A 16 -11.77 4.79 9.45
N ARG A 17 -13.09 4.53 9.35
CA ARG A 17 -13.90 4.05 10.49
C ARG A 17 -13.42 2.72 11.08
N GLY A 18 -12.66 1.93 10.29
CA GLY A 18 -12.04 0.69 10.74
C GLY A 18 -10.62 0.85 11.27
N GLY A 19 -10.11 2.09 11.38
CA GLY A 19 -8.74 2.37 11.86
C GLY A 19 -7.64 2.18 10.82
N ASN A 20 -7.97 1.84 9.58
CA ASN A 20 -6.99 1.67 8.49
C ASN A 20 -6.74 2.97 7.73
N VAL A 21 -5.57 3.10 7.11
CA VAL A 21 -5.21 4.19 6.18
C VAL A 21 -5.25 3.66 4.74
N PHE A 22 -6.22 4.12 3.96
CA PHE A 22 -6.45 3.57 2.61
C PHE A 22 -5.34 3.91 1.59
N GLN A 23 -4.61 5.01 1.80
CA GLN A 23 -3.49 5.37 0.93
C GLN A 23 -2.35 4.34 0.96
N ILE A 24 -2.18 3.60 2.08
CA ILE A 24 -1.20 2.51 2.16
C ILE A 24 -1.63 1.35 1.26
N GLU A 25 -2.91 0.99 1.27
CA GLU A 25 -3.45 -0.07 0.40
C GLU A 25 -3.29 0.29 -1.09
N TYR A 26 -3.50 1.56 -1.46
CA TYR A 26 -3.28 2.02 -2.83
C TYR A 26 -1.80 1.99 -3.22
N ALA A 27 -0.89 2.36 -2.30
CA ALA A 27 0.55 2.23 -2.54
C ALA A 27 0.96 0.77 -2.76
N CYS A 28 0.47 -0.16 -1.95
CA CYS A 28 0.73 -1.60 -2.14
C CYS A 28 0.22 -2.09 -3.50
N LYS A 29 -1.01 -1.71 -3.90
CA LYS A 29 -1.54 -2.07 -5.23
C LYS A 29 -0.70 -1.51 -6.38
N ALA A 30 -0.13 -0.31 -6.22
CA ALA A 30 0.77 0.25 -7.22
C ALA A 30 2.09 -0.54 -7.31
N VAL A 31 2.62 -1.02 -6.19
CA VAL A 31 3.80 -1.92 -6.16
C VAL A 31 3.47 -3.28 -6.79
N GLU A 32 2.31 -3.86 -6.50
CA GLU A 32 1.87 -5.12 -7.10
C GLU A 32 1.71 -5.04 -8.62
N ASN A 33 1.28 -3.88 -9.13
CA ASN A 33 1.20 -3.60 -10.56
C ASN A 33 2.53 -3.16 -11.19
N SER A 34 3.62 -3.08 -10.42
CA SER A 34 4.95 -2.74 -10.93
C SER A 34 5.67 -3.96 -11.51
N GLY A 35 6.86 -3.74 -12.07
CA GLY A 35 7.69 -4.83 -12.58
C GLY A 35 8.16 -5.77 -11.47
N GLN A 36 8.54 -7.00 -11.84
CA GLN A 36 9.14 -7.94 -10.89
C GLN A 36 10.61 -7.60 -10.65
N GLU A 37 11.00 -7.49 -9.38
CA GLU A 37 12.39 -7.33 -8.94
C GLU A 37 12.85 -8.60 -8.20
N ILE A 38 14.10 -9.03 -8.43
CA ILE A 38 14.71 -10.17 -7.74
C ILE A 38 16.01 -9.69 -7.09
N VAL A 39 16.20 -10.01 -5.82
CA VAL A 39 17.44 -9.73 -5.08
C VAL A 39 18.20 -11.04 -4.84
N LEU A 40 19.47 -11.07 -5.20
CA LEU A 40 20.39 -12.18 -4.91
C LEU A 40 21.33 -11.77 -3.77
N LEU A 41 21.20 -12.44 -2.62
CA LEU A 41 22.17 -12.32 -1.54
C LEU A 41 23.27 -13.38 -1.72
N ILE A 42 24.52 -12.94 -1.91
CA ILE A 42 25.69 -13.83 -1.92
C ILE A 42 26.38 -13.73 -0.58
N SER A 43 26.29 -14.80 0.21
CA SER A 43 27.05 -14.95 1.44
C SER A 43 28.44 -15.52 1.10
N TYR A 44 29.50 -14.76 1.38
CA TYR A 44 30.86 -15.30 1.41
C TYR A 44 31.17 -15.80 2.83
N LEU A 45 31.60 -17.06 2.92
CA LEU A 45 32.19 -17.64 4.13
C LEU A 45 33.61 -17.08 4.34
#